data_AF-A0A949XAD1-F1
#
_entry.id   AF-A0A949XAD1-F1
#
_cell.length_a   1.000
_cell.length_b   1.000
_cell.length_c   1.000
_cell.angle_alpha   90.00
_cell.angle_beta   90.00
_cell.angle_gamma   90.00
#
_symmetry.space_group_name_H-M   'P 1'
#
loop_
_entity.id
_entity.type
_entity.pdbx_description
1 polymer ?
#
loop_
_entity_poly.entity_id
_entity_poly.type
_entity_poly.pdbx_seq_one_letter_code
_entity_poly.pdbx_strand_id
1 'polypeptide(L)' 'EVLEEAWELVEERGMSEEDFRAFTFGNAVKLWTSLNPSFFQSTVVESAAKRFIDDNSTKTAAA' A
#
# COMPACT_ATOMS: atom_id res chain seq x y z
N GLU A 1 11.68 12.92 12.36
CA GLU A 1 11.88 11.62 13.03
C GLU A 1 10.69 10.65 12.89
N VAL A 2 9.57 11.03 12.26
CA VAL A 2 8.39 10.13 12.17
C VAL A 2 8.62 8.83 11.38
N LEU A 3 9.45 8.85 10.33
CA LEU A 3 9.66 7.66 9.50
C LEU A 3 10.55 6.62 10.19
N GLU A 4 11.55 7.08 10.94
CA GLU A 4 12.44 6.22 11.72
C GLU A 4 11.68 5.57 12.87
N GLU A 5 10.93 6.37 13.65
CA GLU A 5 10.03 5.88 14.70
C GLU A 5 8.97 4.88 14.18
N ALA A 6 8.48 5.07 12.95
CA ALA A 6 7.54 4.13 12.35
C ALA A 6 8.22 2.80 11.98
N TRP A 7 9.48 2.83 11.54
CA TRP A 7 10.22 1.62 11.19
C TRP A 7 10.61 0.78 12.41
N GLU A 8 10.72 1.38 13.60
CA GLU A 8 10.87 0.64 14.86
C GLU A 8 9.73 -0.37 15.09
N LEU A 9 8.55 -0.15 14.50
CA LEU A 9 7.47 -1.14 14.56
C LEU A 9 7.87 -2.47 13.94
N VAL A 10 8.67 -2.42 12.87
CA VAL A 10 9.20 -3.59 12.18
C VAL A 10 10.35 -4.20 12.97
N GLU A 11 11.30 -3.37 13.41
CA GLU A 11 12.53 -3.85 14.02
C GLU A 11 12.33 -4.35 15.46
N GLU A 12 11.51 -3.65 16.25
CA GLU A 12 11.41 -3.89 17.69
C GLU A 12 10.03 -4.30 18.19
N ARG A 13 8.97 -4.02 17.43
CA ARG A 13 7.58 -4.23 17.89
C ARG A 13 6.85 -5.35 17.16
N GLY A 14 7.56 -6.11 16.32
CA GLY A 14 7.09 -7.37 15.73
C GLY A 14 6.13 -7.20 14.53
N MET A 15 6.07 -6.02 13.92
CA MET A 15 5.36 -5.83 12.66
C MET A 15 6.16 -6.46 11.52
N SER A 16 5.51 -7.17 10.60
CA SER A 16 6.19 -7.64 9.39
C SER A 16 6.44 -6.49 8.41
N GLU A 17 7.48 -6.58 7.58
CA GLU A 17 7.70 -5.61 6.50
C GLU A 17 6.51 -5.55 5.53
N GLU A 18 5.83 -6.69 5.31
CA GLU A 18 4.64 -6.76 4.46
C GLU A 18 3.47 -5.97 5.06
N ASP A 19 3.23 -6.12 6.37
CA ASP A 19 2.19 -5.37 7.09
C ASP A 19 2.52 -3.88 7.13
N PHE A 20 3.79 -3.52 7.33
CA PHE A 20 4.22 -2.12 7.30
C PHE A 20 4.02 -1.50 5.93
N ARG A 21 4.34 -2.22 4.84
CA ARG A 21 4.05 -1.79 3.46
C ARG A 21 2.55 -1.64 3.22
N ALA A 22 1.75 -2.55 3.76
CA ALA A 22 0.28 -2.45 3.68
C ALA A 22 -0.23 -1.22 4.44
N PHE A 23 0.27 -0.97 5.65
CA PHE A 23 -0.12 0.18 6.47
C PHE A 23 0.24 1.53 5.84
N THR A 24 1.48 1.68 5.37
CA THR A 24 1.99 2.95 4.84
C THR A 24 1.52 3.27 3.41
N PHE A 25 1.19 2.25 2.61
CA PHE A 25 0.82 2.43 1.20
C PHE A 25 -0.38 1.60 0.76
N GLY A 26 -0.32 0.27 0.90
CA GLY A 26 -1.29 -0.63 0.26
C GLY A 26 -2.74 -0.41 0.68
N ASN A 27 -2.99 -0.20 1.97
CA ASN A 27 -4.32 0.02 2.53
C ASN A 27 -4.88 1.39 2.12
N ALA A 28 -4.04 2.42 2.05
CA ALA A 28 -4.45 3.73 1.55
C ALA A 28 -4.87 3.63 0.08
N VAL A 29 -4.08 2.94 -0.77
CA VAL A 29 -4.45 2.71 -2.17
C VAL A 29 -5.78 1.98 -2.25
N LYS A 30 -5.94 0.84 -1.55
CA LYS A 30 -7.20 0.06 -1.55
C LYS A 30 -8.40 0.91 -1.12
N LEU A 31 -8.27 1.67 -0.03
CA LEU A 31 -9.37 2.45 0.52
C LEU A 31 -9.88 3.47 -0.49
N TRP A 32 -8.98 4.31 -1.03
CA TRP A 32 -9.38 5.39 -1.93
C TRP A 32 -9.85 4.88 -3.30
N THR A 33 -9.25 3.79 -3.80
CA THR A 33 -9.62 3.23 -5.10
C THR A 33 -10.83 2.30 -5.07
N SER A 34 -11.26 1.85 -3.88
CA SER A 34 -12.50 1.07 -3.72
C SER A 34 -13.75 1.85 -4.15
N LEU A 35 -13.75 3.17 -3.95
CA LEU A 35 -14.84 4.07 -4.32
C LEU A 35 -14.56 4.81 -5.62
N ASN A 36 -13.29 5.11 -5.92
CA ASN A 36 -12.88 5.84 -7.12
C ASN A 36 -11.59 5.23 -7.72
N PRO A 37 -11.70 4.33 -8.71
CA PRO A 37 -10.53 3.70 -9.33
C PRO A 37 -9.51 4.69 -9.93
N SER A 38 -9.93 5.90 -10.31
CA SER A 38 -9.06 6.94 -10.87
C SER A 38 -8.58 7.96 -9.83
N PHE A 39 -8.72 7.68 -8.53
CA PHE A 39 -8.38 8.63 -7.46
C PHE A 39 -6.97 9.23 -7.58
N PHE A 40 -5.98 8.40 -7.96
CA PHE A 40 -4.57 8.83 -8.08
C PHE A 40 -4.19 9.33 -9.48
N GLN A 41 -5.14 9.50 -10.40
CA GLN A 41 -4.85 9.97 -11.76
C GLN A 41 -4.17 11.35 -11.75
N SER A 42 -3.16 11.51 -12.60
CA SER A 42 -2.32 12.71 -12.75
C SER A 42 -1.55 13.11 -11.48
N THR A 43 -1.46 12.22 -10.49
CA THR A 43 -0.56 12.40 -9.34
C THR A 43 0.80 11.76 -9.61
N VAL A 44 1.82 12.17 -8.87
CA VAL A 44 3.17 11.57 -8.98
C VAL A 44 3.21 10.08 -8.63
N VAL A 45 2.22 9.57 -7.88
CA VAL A 45 2.13 8.17 -7.44
C VAL A 45 1.21 7.31 -8.30
N GLU A 46 0.63 7.84 -9.38
CA GLU A 46 -0.33 7.14 -10.24
C GLU A 46 0.17 5.75 -10.68
N SER A 47 1.39 5.69 -11.22
CA SER A 47 1.99 4.46 -11.72
C SER A 47 2.19 3.41 -10.61
N ALA A 48 2.56 3.85 -9.41
CA ALA A 48 2.75 2.95 -8.27
C ALA A 48 1.41 2.37 -7.77
N ALA A 49 0.37 3.21 -7.70
CA ALA A 49 -0.98 2.79 -7.32
C ALA A 49 -1.56 1.79 -8.33
N LYS A 50 -1.43 2.06 -9.64
CA LYS A 50 -1.87 1.14 -10.71
C LYS A 50 -1.18 -0.21 -10.61
N ARG A 51 0.14 -0.22 -10.53
CA ARG A 51 0.92 -1.46 -10.39
C ARG A 51 0.49 -2.26 -9.16
N PHE A 52 0.23 -1.60 -8.04
CA PHE A 52 -0.26 -2.28 -6.83
C PHE A 52 -1.62 -2.95 -7.04
N ILE A 53 -2.56 -2.30 -7.72
CA ILE A 53 -3.88 -2.86 -8.02
C ILE A 53 -3.76 -4.07 -8.96
N ASP A 54 -2.93 -3.96 -10.00
CA ASP A 54 -2.71 -5.04 -10.97
C ASP A 54 -2.09 -6.28 -10.31
N ASP A 55 -1.05 -6.09 -9.49
CA ASP A 55 -0.38 -7.17 -8.75
C ASP A 55 -1.36 -7.87 -7.77
N ASN A 56 -2.24 -7.12 -7.10
CA ASN A 56 -3.17 -7.67 -6.10
C ASN A 56 -4.44 -8.27 -6.71
N SER A 57 -4.90 -7.78 -7.86
CA SER A 57 -6.03 -8.38 -8.58
C SER A 57 -5.66 -9.77 -9.11
N THR A 58 -4.42 -9.95 -9.58
CA THR A 58 -3.86 -11.25 -9.99
C THR A 58 -3.78 -12.23 -8.82
N LYS A 59 -3.37 -11.76 -7.62
CA LYS A 59 -3.31 -12.58 -6.39
C LYS A 59 -4.70 -13.04 -5.91
N THR A 60 -5.73 -12.22 -6.10
CA THR A 60 -7.11 -12.56 -5.69
C THR A 60 -7.76 -13.57 -6.64
N ALA A 61 -7.41 -13.56 -7.93
CA ALA A 61 -7.95 -14.50 -8.91
C ALA A 61 -7.29 -15.90 -8.87
N ALA A 62 -6.14 -16.04 -8.21
CA ALA A 62 -5.37 -17.28 -8.11
C ALA A 62 -5.59 -18.05 -6.79
N ALA A 63 -6.41 -17.52 -5.88
CA ALA A 63 -6.81 -18.13 -4.61
C ALA A 63 -8.25 -18.65 -4.70
#